data_AF-A0A2V8AHA1-F1
#
_entry.id   AF-A0A2V8AHA1-F1
#
_cell.length_a   1.000
_cell.length_b   1.000
_cell.length_c   1.000
_cell.angle_alpha   90.00
_cell.angle_beta   90.00
_cell.angle_gamma   90.00
#
_symmetry.space_group_name_H-M   'P 1'
#
loop_
_entity.id
_entity.type
_entity.pdbx_description
1 polymer ?
#
loop_
_entity_poly.entity_id
_entity_poly.type
_entity_poly.pdbx_seq_one_letter_code
_entity_poly.pdbx_strand_id
1 'polypeptide(L)'
;MATVSEALESSRRLWDAHAQSDPLWAILSDPAKHGGKWNLHRFFQTGVGEIATLLYELARLGVAVKTDRALDFGCGIGRLTQALAERFTRV
;
A
#
# COMPACT_ATOMS: atom_id res chain seq x y z
N MET A 1 10.69 -27.72 10.07
CA MET A 1 10.46 -26.50 9.28
C MET A 1 8.98 -26.43 8.97
N ALA A 2 8.34 -25.28 9.15
CA ALA A 2 6.96 -25.11 8.71
C ALA A 2 6.89 -25.21 7.18
N THR A 3 5.83 -25.84 6.67
CA THR A 3 5.54 -25.89 5.25
C THR A 3 5.15 -24.51 4.73
N VAL A 4 5.26 -24.29 3.41
CA VAL A 4 4.80 -23.04 2.78
C VAL A 4 3.33 -22.76 3.09
N SER A 5 2.49 -23.80 3.11
CA SER A 5 1.06 -23.66 3.44
C SER A 5 0.85 -23.18 4.89
N GLU A 6 1.56 -23.74 5.86
CA GLU A 6 1.49 -23.31 7.26
C GLU A 6 1.97 -21.87 7.44
N ALA A 7 3.03 -21.46 6.72
CA ALA A 7 3.55 -20.10 6.75
C ALA A 7 2.54 -19.09 6.19
N LEU A 8 1.89 -19.41 5.06
CA LEU A 8 0.85 -18.57 4.45
C LEU A 8 -0.39 -18.44 5.35
N GLU A 9 -0.82 -19.53 5.97
CA GLU A 9 -1.94 -19.53 6.92
C GLU A 9 -1.66 -18.67 8.15
N SER A 10 -0.43 -18.75 8.68
CA SER A 10 0.00 -17.88 9.78
C SER A 10 0.03 -16.41 9.38
N SER A 11 0.57 -16.11 8.19
CA SER A 11 0.61 -14.75 7.64
C SER A 11 -0.79 -14.18 7.45
N ARG A 12 -1.73 -14.96 6.90
CA ARG A 12 -3.13 -14.54 6.75
C ARG A 12 -3.76 -14.15 8.08
N ARG A 13 -3.66 -15.02 9.09
CA ARG A 13 -4.24 -14.73 10.42
C ARG A 13 -3.68 -13.46 11.04
N LEU A 14 -2.37 -13.24 10.91
CA LEU A 14 -1.72 -12.04 11.42
C LEU A 14 -2.27 -10.78 10.73
N TRP A 15 -2.32 -10.78 9.39
CA TRP A 15 -2.81 -9.63 8.63
C TRP A 15 -4.31 -9.38 8.84
N ASP A 16 -5.13 -10.43 8.95
CA ASP A 16 -6.56 -10.31 9.27
C ASP A 16 -6.77 -9.66 10.64
N ALA A 17 -6.00 -10.05 11.66
CA ALA A 17 -6.07 -9.47 12.99
C ALA A 17 -5.69 -7.96 12.98
N HIS A 18 -4.65 -7.60 12.23
CA HIS A 18 -4.27 -6.19 12.07
C HIS A 18 -5.32 -5.38 11.31
N ALA A 19 -5.91 -5.93 10.25
CA ALA A 19 -6.96 -5.28 9.47
C ALA A 19 -8.24 -5.04 10.29
N GLN A 20 -8.59 -5.96 11.19
CA GLN A 20 -9.73 -5.81 12.09
C GLN A 20 -9.48 -4.77 13.20
N SER A 21 -8.23 -4.64 13.65
CA SER A 21 -7.85 -3.75 14.76
C SER A 21 -7.66 -2.29 14.31
N ASP A 22 -6.79 -2.05 13.33
CA ASP A 22 -6.43 -0.72 12.84
C ASP A 22 -5.93 -0.82 11.39
N PRO A 23 -6.84 -0.85 10.40
CA PRO A 23 -6.48 -1.15 9.02
C PRO A 23 -5.59 -0.08 8.40
N LEU A 24 -5.74 1.19 8.81
CA LEU A 24 -4.89 2.28 8.29
C LEU A 24 -3.47 2.17 8.84
N TRP A 25 -3.33 1.92 10.14
CA TRP A 25 -2.03 1.74 10.76
C TRP A 25 -1.33 0.45 10.32
N ALA A 26 -2.09 -0.62 10.07
CA ALA A 26 -1.57 -1.87 9.52
C ALA A 26 -0.90 -1.66 8.15
N ILE A 27 -1.42 -0.72 7.35
CA ILE A 27 -0.87 -0.39 6.02
C ILE A 27 0.26 0.63 6.11
N LEU A 28 0.13 1.65 6.98
CA LEU A 28 1.15 2.68 7.19
C LEU A 28 1.37 2.92 8.69
N SER A 29 2.32 2.17 9.25
CA SER A 29 2.55 2.07 10.69
C SER A 29 3.37 3.24 11.24
N ASP A 30 2.69 4.36 11.47
CA ASP A 30 3.24 5.49 12.23
C ASP A 30 2.87 5.34 13.73
N PRO A 31 3.84 5.27 14.66
CA PRO A 31 3.56 5.16 16.10
C PRO A 31 2.60 6.22 16.64
N ALA A 32 2.63 7.44 16.11
CA ALA A 32 1.73 8.53 16.51
C ALA A 32 0.28 8.32 16.01
N LYS A 33 0.08 7.43 15.04
CA LYS A 33 -1.21 7.16 14.39
C LYS A 33 -1.87 5.86 14.84
N HIS A 34 -1.20 5.08 15.69
CA HIS A 34 -1.73 3.83 16.25
C HIS A 34 -3.00 4.07 17.08
N GLY A 35 -3.94 3.13 17.00
CA GLY A 35 -5.21 3.15 17.73
C GLY A 35 -6.27 3.98 17.01
N GLY A 36 -6.33 3.89 15.68
CA GLY A 36 -7.35 4.53 14.85
C GLY A 36 -7.15 6.05 14.69
N LYS A 37 -5.93 6.56 14.86
CA LYS A 37 -5.66 8.02 14.83
C LYS A 37 -5.30 8.55 13.45
N TRP A 38 -5.28 7.69 12.43
CA TRP A 38 -5.19 8.14 11.06
C TRP A 38 -6.44 8.91 10.66
N ASN A 39 -6.24 10.13 10.14
CA ASN A 39 -7.27 10.77 9.35
C ASN A 39 -7.29 10.13 7.95
N LEU A 40 -8.45 9.64 7.52
CA LEU A 40 -8.57 8.86 6.29
C LEU A 40 -8.11 9.63 5.04
N HIS A 41 -8.48 10.91 4.92
CA HIS A 41 -8.06 11.73 3.78
C HIS A 41 -6.54 11.93 3.77
N ARG A 42 -5.95 12.29 4.92
CA ARG A 42 -4.50 12.43 5.05
C ARG A 42 -3.77 11.11 4.75
N PHE A 43 -4.33 9.98 5.18
CA PHE A 43 -3.79 8.66 4.90
C PHE A 43 -3.70 8.41 3.38
N PHE A 44 -4.78 8.65 2.62
CA PHE A 44 -4.74 8.50 1.16
C PHE A 44 -3.82 9.51 0.46
N GLN A 45 -3.72 10.74 0.97
CA GLN A 45 -2.75 11.73 0.47
C GLN A 45 -1.30 11.22 0.55
N THR A 46 -0.95 10.40 1.55
CA THR A 46 0.39 9.79 1.61
C THR A 46 0.67 8.90 0.41
N GLY A 47 -0.35 8.19 -0.11
CA GLY A 47 -0.20 7.33 -1.27
C GLY A 47 0.06 8.12 -2.56
N VAL A 48 -0.60 9.27 -2.72
CA VAL A 48 -0.35 10.18 -3.84
C VAL A 48 1.08 10.69 -3.82
N GLY A 49 1.57 11.13 -2.65
CA GLY A 49 2.95 11.58 -2.47
C GLY A 49 3.98 10.48 -2.76
N GLU A 50 3.73 9.26 -2.30
CA GLU A 50 4.60 8.09 -2.53
C GLU A 50 4.71 7.77 -4.03
N ILE A 51 3.58 7.62 -4.73
CA ILE A 51 3.57 7.29 -6.16
C ILE A 51 4.18 8.41 -7.00
N ALA A 52 3.91 9.68 -6.66
CA ALA A 52 4.52 10.82 -7.35
C ALA A 52 6.05 10.82 -7.19
N THR A 53 6.54 10.55 -5.98
CA THR A 53 7.98 10.49 -5.68
C THR A 53 8.65 9.34 -6.43
N LEU A 54 8.03 8.15 -6.42
CA LEU A 54 8.53 6.98 -7.16
C LEU A 54 8.66 7.28 -8.66
N LEU A 55 7.60 7.81 -9.28
CA LEU A 55 7.60 8.12 -10.72
C LEU A 55 8.63 9.21 -11.07
N TYR A 56 8.79 10.21 -10.20
CA TYR A 56 9.83 11.23 -10.35
C TYR A 56 11.24 10.62 -10.33
N GLU A 57 11.54 9.76 -9.35
CA GLU A 57 12.85 9.12 -9.24
C GLU A 57 13.15 8.19 -10.43
N LEU A 58 12.16 7.43 -10.89
CA LEU A 58 12.31 6.60 -12.09
C LEU A 58 12.64 7.44 -13.33
N ALA A 59 11.93 8.56 -13.52
CA ALA A 59 12.22 9.49 -14.62
C ALA A 59 13.62 10.10 -14.49
N ARG A 60 14.04 10.49 -13.27
CA ARG A 60 15.38 11.04 -13.00
C ARG A 60 16.50 10.04 -13.31
N LEU A 61 16.23 8.74 -13.14
CA LEU A 61 17.14 7.64 -13.50
C LEU A 61 17.07 7.24 -14.98
N GLY A 62 16.24 7.91 -15.79
CA GLY A 62 16.06 7.61 -17.21
C GLY A 62 15.21 6.36 -17.47
N VAL A 63 14.47 5.86 -16.48
CA VAL A 63 13.58 4.71 -16.60
C VAL A 63 12.21 5.16 -17.10
N ALA A 64 11.88 4.81 -18.34
CA ALA A 64 10.55 5.06 -18.89
C ALA A 64 9.52 4.06 -18.34
N VAL A 65 8.49 4.57 -17.67
CA VAL A 65 7.37 3.76 -17.15
C VAL A 65 6.22 3.77 -18.14
N LYS A 66 5.75 2.59 -18.55
CA LYS A 66 4.50 2.45 -19.30
C LYS A 66 3.32 2.59 -18.35
N THR A 67 2.35 3.44 -18.68
CA THR A 67 1.21 3.77 -17.82
C THR A 67 -0.07 2.99 -18.17
N ASP A 68 0.02 1.91 -18.94
CA ASP A 68 -1.16 1.11 -19.32
C ASP A 68 -1.76 0.34 -18.13
N ARG A 69 -0.91 -0.36 -17.35
CA ARG A 69 -1.34 -1.24 -16.26
C ARG A 69 -0.40 -1.15 -15.07
N ALA A 70 -0.95 -1.02 -13.87
CA ALA A 70 -0.23 -1.21 -12.60
C ALA A 70 -0.81 -2.40 -11.83
N LEU A 71 -0.07 -2.91 -10.85
CA LEU A 71 -0.51 -3.93 -9.89
C LEU A 71 -0.01 -3.54 -8.51
N ASP A 72 -0.91 -3.50 -7.53
CA ASP A 72 -0.61 -3.18 -6.14
C ASP A 72 -0.76 -4.45 -5.29
N PHE A 73 0.36 -5.07 -4.93
CA PHE A 73 0.37 -6.28 -4.11
C PHE A 73 0.08 -5.93 -2.65
N GLY A 74 -0.88 -6.63 -2.03
CA GLY A 74 -1.25 -6.35 -0.65
C GLY A 74 -1.86 -4.95 -0.48
N CYS A 75 -2.68 -4.53 -1.45
CA CYS A 75 -3.21 -3.17 -1.53
C CYS A 75 -4.03 -2.72 -0.31
N GLY A 76 -4.51 -3.66 0.51
CA GLY A 76 -5.35 -3.37 1.68
C GLY A 76 -6.59 -2.57 1.27
N ILE A 77 -6.78 -1.40 1.86
CA ILE A 77 -7.89 -0.50 1.50
C ILE A 77 -7.58 0.39 0.28
N GLY A 78 -6.48 0.14 -0.42
CA GLY A 78 -6.11 0.81 -1.67
C GLY A 78 -5.34 2.11 -1.51
N ARG A 79 -4.46 2.23 -0.50
CA ARG A 79 -3.65 3.45 -0.28
C ARG A 79 -2.86 3.84 -1.53
N LEU A 80 -2.16 2.88 -2.11
CA LEU A 80 -1.38 3.08 -3.34
C LEU A 80 -2.21 2.82 -4.59
N THR A 81 -3.10 1.83 -4.57
CA THR A 81 -4.03 1.54 -5.68
C THR A 81 -4.77 2.78 -6.18
N GLN A 82 -5.33 3.60 -5.28
CA GLN A 82 -6.04 4.82 -5.69
C GLN A 82 -5.11 5.85 -6.33
N ALA A 83 -3.90 6.04 -5.77
CA ALA A 83 -2.90 6.94 -6.34
C ALA A 83 -2.36 6.46 -7.70
N LEU A 84 -2.20 5.14 -7.86
CA LEU A 84 -1.85 4.51 -9.13
C LEU A 84 -2.95 4.72 -10.18
N ALA A 85 -4.22 4.63 -9.79
CA ALA A 85 -5.35 4.83 -10.70
C ALA A 85 -5.43 6.25 -11.29
N GLU A 86 -4.80 7.25 -10.66
CA GLU A 86 -4.67 8.59 -11.22
C GLU A 86 -3.56 8.73 -12.28
N ARG A 87 -2.67 7.73 -12.40
CA ARG A 87 -1.46 7.78 -13.25
C ARG A 87 -1.45 6.67 -14.30
N PHE A 88 -2.16 5.58 -14.07
CA PHE A 88 -2.25 4.41 -14.93
C PHE A 88 -3.67 4.23 -15.46
N THR A 89 -3.79 3.80 -16.70
CA THR A 89 -5.08 3.53 -17.36
C THR A 89 -5.87 2.43 -16.65
N ARG A 90 -5.17 1.45 -16.08
CA ARG A 90 -5.77 0.36 -15.30
C ARG A 90 -4.87 -0.01 -14.13
N VAL A 91 -5.47 -0.28 -12.98
CA VAL A 91 -4.84 -0.95 -11.85
C VAL A 91 -5.54 -2.29 -11.63
#